data_AF-A0A7J6HRC7-F1
#
_entry.id   AF-A0A7J6HRC7-F1
#
_cell.length_a   1.000
_cell.length_b   1.000
_cell.length_c   1.000
_cell.angle_alpha   90.00
_cell.angle_beta   90.00
_cell.angle_gamma   90.00
#
_symmetry.space_group_name_H-M   'P 1'
#
loop_
_entity.id
_entity.type
_entity.pdbx_description
1 polymer ?
#
loop_
_entity_poly.entity_id
_entity_poly.type
_entity_poly.pdbx_seq_one_letter_code
_entity_poly.pdbx_strand_id
1 'polypeptide(L)'
;MDTRLDPLDCLDTDMMIKILTYVEEHSDLLSISAVSRSWRHFVVENGFFKQLCLRMRISYWSSTGQRNCEVPETLIYKLASNICVISEISIKPFEAFFQEGLPIYSARGMRFRLGHPKSPIDLKNFPVKEPCDDKFIWTYTSEVFQMAQKNSLQMFKLPKPVLCIGGYLQIELLGRIQTQELDGFVSHIQVLGLPLAPAFDVEILDQSGNFVLKQYLQSDNTPVNLPEYKPPSVTTFGWSDEDESDDEF
;
A
#
# COMPACT_ATOMS: atom_id res chain seq x y z
N MET A 1 -13.31 51.37 8.48
CA MET A 1 -12.18 50.50 8.11
C MET A 1 -12.42 49.18 8.79
N ASP A 2 -12.74 48.12 8.05
CA ASP A 2 -12.84 46.78 8.63
C ASP A 2 -11.42 46.27 8.88
N THR A 3 -10.98 46.33 10.14
CA THR A 3 -9.80 45.60 10.60
C THR A 3 -10.15 44.11 10.59
N ARG A 4 -9.90 43.45 9.47
CA ARG A 4 -9.92 41.98 9.39
C ARG A 4 -8.69 41.47 10.12
N LEU A 5 -8.92 40.89 11.29
CA LEU A 5 -7.89 40.25 12.09
C LEU A 5 -7.71 38.80 11.65
N ASP A 6 -6.46 38.32 11.57
CA ASP A 6 -6.17 36.91 11.33
C ASP A 6 -6.45 36.12 12.63
N PRO A 7 -7.30 35.08 12.61
CA PRO A 7 -7.52 34.22 13.76
C PRO A 7 -6.23 33.64 14.36
N LEU A 8 -5.19 33.39 13.56
CA LEU A 8 -3.90 32.92 14.08
C LEU A 8 -3.19 33.94 14.97
N ASP A 9 -3.49 35.23 14.81
CA ASP A 9 -2.93 36.30 15.63
C ASP A 9 -3.81 36.63 16.86
N CYS A 10 -5.06 36.16 16.87
CA CYS A 10 -6.08 36.59 17.82
C CYS A 10 -6.59 35.50 18.77
N LEU A 11 -6.47 34.24 18.38
CA LEU A 11 -6.87 33.09 19.18
C LEU A 11 -5.62 32.38 19.69
N ASP A 12 -5.71 31.79 20.87
CA ASP A 12 -4.65 30.91 21.34
C ASP A 12 -4.55 29.64 20.48
N THR A 13 -3.36 29.05 20.46
CA THR A 13 -3.05 27.86 19.66
C THR A 13 -4.00 26.69 19.96
N ASP A 14 -4.35 26.47 21.22
CA ASP A 14 -5.21 25.35 21.64
C ASP A 14 -6.66 25.51 21.13
N MET A 15 -7.19 26.73 21.19
CA MET A 15 -8.49 27.09 20.63
C MET A 15 -8.48 26.91 19.12
N MET A 16 -7.43 27.35 18.44
CA MET A 16 -7.27 27.17 17.00
C MET A 16 -7.22 25.69 16.62
N ILE A 17 -6.45 24.87 17.35
CA ILE A 17 -6.42 23.42 17.14
C ILE A 17 -7.80 22.83 17.34
N LYS A 18 -8.48 23.18 18.42
CA LYS A 18 -9.82 22.67 18.71
C LYS A 18 -10.83 23.05 17.64
N ILE A 19 -10.78 24.25 17.07
CA ILE A 19 -11.65 24.65 15.96
C ILE A 19 -11.34 23.79 14.72
N LEU A 20 -10.06 23.64 14.36
CA LEU A 20 -9.66 22.92 13.15
C LEU A 20 -9.92 21.40 13.24
N THR A 21 -9.97 20.82 14.44
CA THR A 21 -10.37 19.41 14.59
C THR A 21 -11.81 19.14 14.14
N TYR A 22 -12.70 20.14 14.11
CA TYR A 22 -14.07 20.00 13.58
C TYR A 22 -14.15 20.06 12.05
N VAL A 23 -13.05 20.36 11.34
CA VAL A 23 -13.05 20.40 9.87
C VAL A 23 -13.04 18.97 9.33
N GLU A 24 -14.17 18.48 8.83
CA GLU A 24 -14.35 17.10 8.38
C GLU A 24 -13.98 16.85 6.92
N GLU A 25 -13.97 17.88 6.08
CA GLU A 25 -13.64 17.75 4.66
C GLU A 25 -12.20 18.18 4.36
N HIS A 26 -11.52 17.42 3.49
CA HIS A 26 -10.15 17.75 3.07
C HIS A 26 -10.08 19.04 2.24
N SER A 27 -11.13 19.36 1.49
CA SER A 27 -11.31 20.61 0.73
C SER A 27 -11.28 21.84 1.62
N ASP A 28 -11.85 21.76 2.82
CA ASP A 28 -11.87 22.85 3.78
C ASP A 28 -10.48 23.07 4.38
N LEU A 29 -9.78 22.00 4.76
CA LEU A 29 -8.40 22.08 5.25
C LEU A 29 -7.43 22.61 4.19
N LEU A 30 -7.63 22.23 2.92
CA LEU A 30 -6.90 22.80 1.79
C LEU A 30 -7.16 24.29 1.63
N SER A 31 -8.42 24.71 1.71
CA SER A 31 -8.83 26.11 1.61
C SER A 31 -8.22 26.94 2.74
N ILE A 32 -8.21 26.42 3.95
CA ILE A 32 -7.56 27.03 5.13
C ILE A 32 -6.05 27.13 4.90
N SER A 33 -5.40 26.07 4.43
CA SER A 33 -3.96 26.06 4.11
C SER A 33 -3.58 27.00 2.97
N ALA A 34 -4.54 27.40 2.13
CA ALA A 34 -4.35 28.33 1.03
C ALA A 34 -4.49 29.81 1.45
N VAL A 35 -4.98 30.09 2.66
CA VAL A 35 -5.19 31.46 3.17
C VAL A 35 -3.87 32.23 3.26
N SER A 36 -2.83 31.63 3.86
CA SER A 36 -1.50 32.22 3.98
C SER A 36 -0.43 31.15 4.23
N ARG A 37 0.85 31.55 4.16
CA ARG A 37 1.96 30.65 4.54
C ARG A 37 1.91 30.26 6.02
N SER A 38 1.50 31.17 6.90
CA SER A 38 1.34 30.89 8.33
C SER A 38 0.26 29.86 8.59
N TRP A 39 -0.88 29.96 7.88
CA TRP A 39 -1.95 28.95 7.94
C TRP A 39 -1.48 27.60 7.41
N ARG A 40 -0.77 27.56 6.28
CA ARG A 40 -0.19 26.32 5.76
C ARG A 40 0.75 25.67 6.77
N HIS A 41 1.65 26.45 7.37
CA HIS A 41 2.60 25.98 8.36
C HIS A 41 1.90 25.41 9.58
N PHE A 42 0.95 26.18 10.15
CA PHE A 42 0.15 25.76 11.28
C PHE A 42 -0.60 24.46 11.01
N VAL A 43 -1.18 24.31 9.82
CA VAL A 43 -1.93 23.10 9.44
C VAL A 43 -1.02 21.88 9.33
N VAL A 44 0.17 22.05 8.78
CA VAL A 44 1.17 20.98 8.58
C VAL A 44 1.81 20.57 9.91
N GLU A 45 2.30 21.52 10.71
CA GLU A 45 2.97 21.26 11.99
C GLU A 45 2.08 20.54 12.99
N ASN A 46 0.80 20.92 13.05
CA ASN A 46 -0.17 20.27 13.92
C ASN A 46 -0.76 18.98 13.32
N GLY A 47 -0.30 18.57 12.12
CA GLY A 47 -0.64 17.31 11.51
C GLY A 47 -2.13 17.13 11.17
N PHE A 48 -2.90 18.20 10.92
CA PHE A 48 -4.35 18.05 10.72
C PHE A 48 -4.70 17.19 9.50
N PHE A 49 -3.89 17.21 8.44
CA PHE A 49 -4.09 16.29 7.31
C PHE A 49 -3.87 14.83 7.72
N LYS A 50 -2.90 14.54 8.61
CA LYS A 50 -2.69 13.20 9.18
C LYS A 50 -3.87 12.80 10.07
N GLN A 51 -4.32 13.68 10.96
CA GLN A 51 -5.50 13.43 11.81
C GLN A 51 -6.76 13.20 10.99
N LEU A 52 -6.93 13.98 9.91
CA LEU A 52 -8.04 13.82 8.98
C LEU A 52 -7.96 12.47 8.25
N CYS A 53 -6.79 12.07 7.74
CA CYS A 53 -6.58 10.75 7.16
C CYS A 53 -6.96 9.64 8.15
N LEU A 54 -6.52 9.73 9.41
CA LEU A 54 -6.85 8.76 10.45
C LEU A 54 -8.36 8.69 10.71
N ARG A 55 -9.03 9.85 10.85
CA ARG A 55 -10.48 9.92 11.07
C ARG A 55 -11.27 9.37 9.87
N MET A 56 -10.84 9.71 8.67
CA MET A 56 -11.44 9.22 7.42
C MET A 56 -11.01 7.79 7.07
N ARG A 57 -10.16 7.15 7.89
CA ARG A 57 -9.58 5.82 7.64
C ARG A 57 -8.93 5.70 6.27
N ILE A 58 -8.28 6.77 5.82
CA ILE A 58 -7.50 6.80 4.60
C ILE A 58 -6.14 6.18 4.92
N SER A 59 -5.94 4.96 4.45
CA SER A 59 -4.66 4.26 4.52
C SER A 59 -3.89 4.42 3.22
N TYR A 60 -2.60 4.71 3.31
CA TYR A 60 -1.66 4.63 2.20
C TYR A 60 -0.36 3.99 2.69
N TRP A 61 0.35 3.33 1.79
CA TRP A 61 1.78 3.05 1.98
C TRP A 61 2.58 4.20 1.37
N SER A 62 3.69 4.59 1.99
CA SER A 62 4.67 5.53 1.43
C SER A 62 6.08 4.96 1.59
N SER A 63 6.97 5.19 0.64
CA SER A 63 8.39 4.86 0.78
C SER A 63 9.17 6.04 1.39
N THR A 64 10.40 5.77 1.86
CA THR A 64 11.36 6.80 2.30
C THR A 64 11.88 7.66 1.14
N GLY A 65 11.48 7.34 -0.10
CA GLY A 65 11.95 7.96 -1.31
C GLY A 65 13.38 7.56 -1.69
N GLN A 66 13.71 7.89 -2.94
CA GLN A 66 15.00 7.66 -3.57
C GLN A 66 15.24 8.80 -4.57
N ARG A 67 16.46 9.32 -4.70
CA ARG A 67 16.74 10.43 -5.63
C ARG A 67 16.70 9.98 -7.09
N ASN A 68 17.13 8.75 -7.37
CA ASN A 68 17.12 8.20 -8.71
C ASN A 68 15.75 7.58 -9.06
N CYS A 69 14.94 8.28 -9.86
CA CYS A 69 13.58 7.86 -10.24
C CYS A 69 13.50 6.53 -11.02
N GLU A 70 14.62 6.06 -11.57
CA GLU A 70 14.71 4.77 -12.28
C GLU A 70 14.90 3.59 -11.33
N VAL A 71 15.27 3.83 -10.06
CA VAL A 71 15.31 2.78 -9.04
C VAL A 71 13.87 2.41 -8.67
N PRO A 72 13.47 1.13 -8.82
CA PRO A 72 12.15 0.68 -8.44
C PRO A 72 11.89 0.76 -6.94
N GLU A 73 10.66 1.07 -6.57
CA GLU A 73 10.17 0.84 -5.21
C GLU A 73 9.39 -0.48 -5.18
N THR A 74 9.47 -1.22 -4.07
CA THR A 74 8.90 -2.57 -4.01
C THR A 74 7.98 -2.74 -2.80
N LEU A 75 6.85 -3.39 -3.06
CA LEU A 75 5.91 -3.85 -2.05
C LEU A 75 5.83 -5.36 -2.10
N ILE A 76 5.88 -6.04 -0.95
CA ILE A 76 5.77 -7.50 -0.85
C ILE A 76 4.55 -7.85 0.00
N TYR A 77 3.68 -8.70 -0.53
CA TYR A 77 2.47 -9.19 0.11
C TYR A 77 2.50 -10.70 0.28
N LYS A 78 2.12 -11.16 1.48
CA LYS A 78 1.70 -12.56 1.68
C LYS A 78 0.26 -12.72 1.21
N LEU A 79 0.05 -13.63 0.27
CA LEU A 79 -1.28 -13.99 -0.21
C LEU A 79 -1.99 -14.91 0.80
N ALA A 80 -3.32 -14.89 0.75
CA ALA A 80 -4.20 -15.65 1.64
C ALA A 80 -4.00 -17.17 1.57
N SER A 81 -3.39 -17.68 0.51
CA SER A 81 -3.04 -19.10 0.36
C SER A 81 -1.60 -19.25 -0.14
N ASN A 82 -0.94 -20.33 0.25
CA ASN A 82 0.41 -20.68 -0.21
C ASN A 82 0.41 -21.23 -1.64
N ILE A 83 -0.75 -21.61 -2.17
CA ILE A 83 -0.89 -22.05 -3.55
C ILE A 83 -2.20 -21.52 -4.14
N CYS A 84 -2.08 -20.68 -5.16
CA CYS A 84 -3.23 -20.05 -5.80
C CYS A 84 -2.97 -19.71 -7.26
N VAL A 85 -4.02 -19.63 -8.06
CA VAL A 85 -3.95 -19.15 -9.44
C VAL A 85 -4.34 -17.68 -9.47
N ILE A 86 -3.48 -16.81 -9.95
CA ILE A 86 -3.73 -15.36 -10.03
C ILE A 86 -4.02 -14.98 -11.47
N SER A 87 -5.08 -14.20 -11.69
CA SER A 87 -5.45 -13.72 -13.03
C SER A 87 -5.35 -12.22 -13.16
N GLU A 88 -5.66 -11.47 -12.09
CA GLU A 88 -5.73 -10.01 -12.15
C GLU A 88 -5.19 -9.39 -10.87
N ILE A 89 -4.50 -8.27 -10.99
CA ILE A 89 -4.00 -7.46 -9.88
C ILE A 89 -4.53 -6.06 -10.10
N SER A 90 -5.16 -5.47 -9.09
CA SER A 90 -5.70 -4.11 -9.15
C SER A 90 -5.03 -3.23 -8.13
N ILE A 91 -4.63 -2.02 -8.54
CA ILE A 91 -3.89 -1.08 -7.70
C ILE A 91 -4.48 0.32 -7.87
N LYS A 92 -4.62 1.03 -6.75
CA LYS A 92 -5.04 2.43 -6.71
C LYS A 92 -3.87 3.29 -6.22
N PRO A 93 -3.30 4.18 -7.06
CA PRO A 93 -2.35 5.17 -6.58
C PRO A 93 -3.05 6.14 -5.63
N PHE A 94 -2.30 6.80 -4.78
CA PHE A 94 -2.85 7.78 -3.85
C PHE A 94 -2.67 9.19 -4.43
N GLU A 95 -3.68 10.02 -4.20
CA GLU A 95 -3.64 11.45 -4.48
C GLU A 95 -3.33 12.17 -3.17
N ALA A 96 -2.22 12.90 -3.16
CA ALA A 96 -1.85 13.68 -1.99
C ALA A 96 -2.69 14.97 -1.95
N PHE A 97 -3.92 14.82 -1.48
CA PHE A 97 -4.86 15.93 -1.31
C PHE A 97 -4.38 16.97 -0.29
N PHE A 98 -3.28 16.72 0.42
CA PHE A 98 -2.64 17.66 1.34
C PHE A 98 -1.51 18.48 0.67
N GLN A 99 -1.23 18.24 -0.61
CA GLN A 99 -0.19 18.93 -1.36
C GLN A 99 -0.77 19.86 -2.43
N GLU A 100 -0.06 20.96 -2.68
CA GLU A 100 -0.41 21.92 -3.72
C GLU A 100 -0.38 21.25 -5.11
N GLY A 101 -1.45 21.43 -5.89
CA GLY A 101 -1.62 20.79 -7.20
C GLY A 101 -2.19 19.36 -7.16
N LEU A 102 -2.47 18.81 -5.97
CA LEU A 102 -3.08 17.49 -5.79
C LEU A 102 -2.36 16.38 -6.58
N PRO A 103 -1.03 16.22 -6.37
CA PRO A 103 -0.25 15.28 -7.16
C PRO A 103 -0.71 13.84 -6.91
N ILE A 104 -0.77 13.08 -8.00
CA ILE A 104 -1.06 11.65 -7.97
C ILE A 104 0.28 10.92 -7.94
N TYR A 105 0.51 10.19 -6.85
CA TYR A 105 1.72 9.42 -6.66
C TYR A 105 1.58 8.05 -7.31
N SER A 106 1.69 8.06 -8.63
CA SER A 106 1.66 6.87 -9.47
C SER A 106 3.05 6.63 -10.09
N ALA A 107 3.36 5.37 -10.37
CA ALA A 107 4.53 4.99 -11.15
C ALA A 107 4.28 5.20 -12.66
N ARG A 108 5.32 5.25 -13.49
CA ARG A 108 5.17 5.16 -14.96
C ARG A 108 4.69 3.76 -15.36
N GLY A 109 5.25 2.74 -14.72
CA GLY A 109 4.88 1.36 -14.96
C GLY A 109 5.00 0.50 -13.72
N MET A 110 4.51 -0.72 -13.82
CA MET A 110 4.46 -1.69 -12.74
C MET A 110 4.88 -3.06 -13.24
N ARG A 111 5.53 -3.85 -12.39
CA ARG A 111 5.85 -5.25 -12.66
C ARG A 111 5.48 -6.11 -11.48
N PHE A 112 4.93 -7.29 -11.75
CA PHE A 112 4.48 -8.23 -10.73
C PHE A 112 5.40 -9.45 -10.72
N ARG A 113 5.84 -9.86 -9.53
CA ARG A 113 6.57 -11.11 -9.34
C ARG A 113 5.83 -11.99 -8.36
N LEU A 114 5.76 -13.29 -8.67
CA LEU A 114 5.11 -14.29 -7.84
C LEU A 114 6.13 -15.35 -7.44
N GLY A 115 6.07 -15.79 -6.19
CA GLY A 115 7.05 -16.74 -5.69
C GLY A 115 6.95 -16.97 -4.20
N HIS A 116 8.11 -17.25 -3.60
CA HIS A 116 8.22 -17.69 -2.22
C HIS A 116 9.56 -17.27 -1.61
N PRO A 117 9.65 -17.18 -0.28
CA PRO A 117 10.90 -16.87 0.38
C PRO A 117 11.88 -18.06 0.31
N LYS A 118 13.18 -17.78 0.34
CA LYS A 118 14.27 -18.79 0.36
C LYS A 118 14.33 -19.55 1.70
N SER A 119 13.90 -18.92 2.78
CA SER A 119 13.81 -19.50 4.12
C SER A 119 12.47 -19.11 4.74
N PRO A 120 12.05 -19.69 5.88
CA PRO A 120 10.96 -19.12 6.65
C PRO A 120 11.33 -17.67 7.00
N ILE A 121 10.50 -16.70 6.61
CA ILE A 121 10.73 -15.30 6.94
C ILE A 121 9.57 -14.79 7.78
N ASP A 122 9.89 -14.17 8.91
CA ASP A 122 8.96 -13.32 9.61
C ASP A 122 8.92 -11.96 8.91
N LEU A 123 7.80 -11.71 8.20
CA LEU A 123 7.57 -10.46 7.47
C LEU A 123 7.66 -9.22 8.39
N LYS A 124 7.46 -9.38 9.70
CA LYS A 124 7.47 -8.28 10.66
C LYS A 124 8.88 -7.81 11.03
N ASN A 125 9.89 -8.67 10.86
CA ASN A 125 11.27 -8.37 11.27
C ASN A 125 12.18 -8.01 10.08
N PHE A 126 11.61 -7.68 8.92
CA PHE A 126 12.44 -7.28 7.78
C PHE A 126 13.12 -5.93 8.04
N PRO A 127 14.45 -5.82 7.87
CA PRO A 127 15.09 -4.52 7.86
C PRO A 127 14.62 -3.73 6.64
N VAL A 128 14.00 -2.58 6.89
CA VAL A 128 13.37 -1.66 5.92
C VAL A 128 14.36 -1.17 4.84
N LYS A 129 15.67 -1.40 4.99
CA LYS A 129 16.74 -0.78 4.18
C LYS A 129 17.51 -1.73 3.23
N GLU A 130 17.29 -3.04 3.27
CA GLU A 130 18.03 -3.97 2.39
C GLU A 130 17.19 -4.37 1.16
N PRO A 131 17.79 -4.45 -0.04
CA PRO A 131 17.10 -4.98 -1.22
C PRO A 131 16.68 -6.43 -0.95
N CYS A 132 15.37 -6.63 -0.87
CA CYS A 132 14.79 -7.90 -0.42
C CYS A 132 14.83 -8.99 -1.50
N ASP A 133 15.21 -8.65 -2.74
CA ASP A 133 15.22 -9.57 -3.88
C ASP A 133 16.08 -10.81 -3.63
N ASP A 134 17.16 -10.69 -2.86
CA ASP A 134 18.02 -11.83 -2.53
C ASP A 134 17.38 -12.84 -1.57
N LYS A 135 16.28 -12.49 -0.90
CA LYS A 135 15.60 -13.33 0.10
C LYS A 135 14.46 -14.16 -0.50
N PHE A 136 14.10 -13.91 -1.75
CA PHE A 136 12.98 -14.57 -2.43
C PHE A 136 13.44 -15.36 -3.66
N ILE A 137 12.63 -16.35 -4.04
CA ILE A 137 12.69 -17.04 -5.31
C ILE A 137 11.42 -16.66 -6.08
N TRP A 138 11.60 -15.91 -7.16
CA TRP A 138 10.52 -15.49 -8.04
C TRP A 138 10.38 -16.50 -9.18
N THR A 139 9.29 -17.26 -9.17
CA THR A 139 9.00 -18.29 -10.19
C THR A 139 8.26 -17.71 -11.40
N TYR A 140 7.71 -16.50 -11.26
CA TYR A 140 7.10 -15.75 -12.34
C TYR A 140 7.42 -14.26 -12.21
N THR A 141 7.65 -13.61 -13.35
CA THR A 141 7.78 -12.16 -13.49
C THR A 141 6.96 -11.74 -14.70
N SER A 142 6.06 -10.76 -14.52
CA SER A 142 5.23 -10.25 -15.60
C SER A 142 5.99 -9.32 -16.54
N GLU A 143 5.35 -8.98 -17.66
CA GLU A 143 5.70 -7.78 -18.41
C GLU A 143 5.47 -6.51 -17.57
N VAL A 144 5.99 -5.38 -18.06
CA VAL A 144 5.74 -4.08 -17.43
C VAL A 144 4.41 -3.53 -17.90
N PHE A 145 3.47 -3.35 -16.98
CA PHE A 145 2.20 -2.69 -17.24
C PHE A 145 2.35 -1.18 -17.09
N GLN A 146 1.77 -0.41 -18.00
CA GLN A 146 1.72 1.05 -17.86
C GLN A 146 0.67 1.43 -16.83
N MET A 147 1.03 2.32 -15.90
CA MET A 147 0.11 2.82 -14.89
C MET A 147 -0.41 4.21 -15.29
N ALA A 148 -1.73 4.38 -15.25
CA ALA A 148 -2.35 5.66 -15.54
C ALA A 148 -2.14 6.65 -14.39
N GLN A 149 -1.97 7.93 -14.72
CA GLN A 149 -1.87 9.02 -13.73
C GLN A 149 -3.27 9.43 -13.25
N LYS A 150 -4.00 8.52 -12.60
CA LYS A 150 -5.38 8.72 -12.13
C LYS A 150 -5.59 8.06 -10.76
N ASN A 151 -6.22 8.79 -9.85
CA ASN A 151 -6.64 8.32 -8.51
C ASN A 151 -7.88 7.40 -8.59
N SER A 152 -7.75 6.30 -9.32
CA SER A 152 -8.81 5.30 -9.50
C SER A 152 -8.22 3.91 -9.38
N LEU A 153 -9.04 2.92 -9.02
CA LEU A 153 -8.59 1.54 -9.04
C LEU A 153 -8.29 1.13 -10.49
N GLN A 154 -7.05 0.74 -10.75
CA GLN A 154 -6.57 0.33 -12.08
C GLN A 154 -6.39 -1.17 -12.08
N MET A 155 -6.90 -1.83 -13.12
CA MET A 155 -6.90 -3.29 -13.24
C MET A 155 -5.83 -3.75 -14.23
N PHE A 156 -4.99 -4.68 -13.80
CA PHE A 156 -3.92 -5.27 -14.60
C PHE A 156 -4.15 -6.78 -14.74
N LYS A 157 -4.57 -7.18 -15.94
CA LYS A 157 -4.81 -8.59 -16.26
C LYS A 157 -3.51 -9.25 -16.70
N LEU A 158 -3.18 -10.39 -16.10
CA LEU A 158 -2.07 -11.20 -16.57
C LEU A 158 -2.44 -11.84 -17.92
N PRO A 159 -1.51 -11.95 -18.88
CA PRO A 159 -1.81 -12.53 -20.20
C PRO A 159 -2.38 -13.96 -20.14
N LYS A 160 -1.99 -14.70 -19.10
CA LYS A 160 -2.54 -16.00 -18.73
C LYS A 160 -2.65 -16.07 -17.21
N PRO A 161 -3.61 -16.82 -16.65
CA PRO A 161 -3.63 -17.11 -15.21
C PRO A 161 -2.33 -17.80 -14.80
N VAL A 162 -1.74 -17.36 -13.68
CA VAL A 162 -0.44 -17.82 -13.20
C VAL A 162 -0.59 -18.56 -11.89
N LEU A 163 -0.03 -19.77 -11.81
CA LEU A 163 0.08 -20.50 -10.56
C LEU A 163 1.17 -19.87 -9.68
N CYS A 164 0.77 -19.26 -8.57
CA CYS A 164 1.65 -18.77 -7.52
C CYS A 164 1.91 -19.90 -6.50
N ILE A 165 3.19 -20.24 -6.33
CA ILE A 165 3.67 -21.27 -5.39
C ILE A 165 4.43 -20.58 -4.26
N GLY A 166 4.03 -20.86 -3.02
CA GLY A 166 4.48 -20.24 -1.76
C GLY A 166 3.72 -18.97 -1.37
N GLY A 167 2.90 -18.42 -2.28
CA GLY A 167 1.89 -17.43 -1.93
C GLY A 167 2.45 -16.06 -1.55
N TYR A 168 3.45 -15.57 -2.29
CA TYR A 168 3.94 -14.19 -2.18
C TYR A 168 3.83 -13.46 -3.52
N LEU A 169 3.48 -12.18 -3.44
CA LEU A 169 3.42 -11.23 -4.55
C LEU A 169 4.34 -10.05 -4.24
N GLN A 170 5.27 -9.74 -5.14
CA GLN A 170 5.99 -8.48 -5.15
C GLN A 170 5.46 -7.59 -6.27
N ILE A 171 5.25 -6.31 -5.95
CA ILE A 171 4.89 -5.26 -6.89
C ILE A 171 6.08 -4.31 -6.96
N GLU A 172 6.66 -4.19 -8.15
CA GLU A 172 7.70 -3.21 -8.45
C GLU A 172 7.06 -1.99 -9.12
N LEU A 173 7.19 -0.84 -8.49
CA LEU A 173 6.78 0.47 -9.00
C LEU A 173 7.95 1.07 -9.77
N LEU A 174 7.82 1.21 -11.09
CA LEU A 174 8.88 1.59 -12.02
C LEU A 174 8.72 3.02 -12.53
N GLY A 175 9.82 3.77 -12.55
CA GLY A 175 9.90 5.09 -13.17
C GLY A 175 9.00 6.10 -12.45
N ARG A 176 9.50 6.71 -11.38
CA ARG A 176 8.72 7.66 -10.58
C ARG A 176 8.45 8.96 -11.34
N ILE A 177 7.24 9.50 -11.17
CA ILE A 177 6.77 10.71 -11.87
C ILE A 177 6.85 11.93 -10.96
N GLN A 178 6.53 11.76 -9.68
CA GLN A 178 6.69 12.78 -8.65
C GLN A 178 7.98 12.53 -7.87
N THR A 179 8.70 13.60 -7.51
CA THR A 179 9.93 13.54 -6.70
C THR A 179 9.80 14.47 -5.49
N GLN A 180 9.51 13.92 -4.30
CA GLN A 180 9.63 14.59 -3.00
C GLN A 180 10.17 13.63 -1.93
N GLU A 181 10.52 14.12 -0.74
CA GLU A 181 11.14 13.29 0.32
C GLU A 181 10.19 12.23 0.94
N LEU A 182 8.91 12.27 0.56
CA LEU A 182 7.88 11.28 0.90
C LEU A 182 7.37 10.70 -0.43
N ASP A 183 7.94 9.61 -0.94
CA ASP A 183 7.64 9.15 -2.30
C ASP A 183 7.01 7.76 -2.35
N GLY A 184 6.07 7.57 -3.28
CA GLY A 184 5.46 6.27 -3.60
C GLY A 184 4.23 5.97 -2.75
N PHE A 185 3.08 6.57 -3.10
CA PHE A 185 1.86 6.35 -2.33
C PHE A 185 0.89 5.37 -2.99
N VAL A 186 0.73 4.19 -2.38
CA VAL A 186 -0.28 3.20 -2.80
C VAL A 186 -1.39 3.16 -1.76
N SER A 187 -2.62 3.42 -2.19
CA SER A 187 -3.78 3.48 -1.28
C SER A 187 -4.52 2.14 -1.17
N HIS A 188 -4.51 1.34 -2.24
CA HIS A 188 -5.24 0.08 -2.26
C HIS A 188 -4.64 -0.92 -3.25
N ILE A 189 -4.59 -2.18 -2.85
CA ILE A 189 -4.19 -3.32 -3.67
C ILE A 189 -5.20 -4.45 -3.50
N GLN A 190 -5.60 -5.04 -4.62
CA GLN A 190 -6.47 -6.20 -4.68
C GLN A 190 -5.88 -7.24 -5.63
N VAL A 191 -5.87 -8.50 -5.21
CA VAL A 191 -5.42 -9.62 -6.04
C VAL A 191 -6.62 -10.53 -6.29
N LEU A 192 -6.97 -10.72 -7.56
CA LEU A 192 -8.03 -11.63 -7.99
C LEU A 192 -7.41 -12.95 -8.48
N GLY A 193 -7.93 -14.04 -7.93
CA GLY A 193 -7.45 -15.38 -8.24
C GLY A 193 -8.27 -16.46 -7.54
N LEU A 194 -7.80 -17.69 -7.69
CA LEU A 194 -8.39 -18.89 -7.11
C LEU A 194 -7.39 -19.53 -6.14
N PRO A 195 -7.63 -19.44 -4.82
CA PRO A 195 -6.94 -20.29 -3.85
C PRO A 195 -7.21 -21.77 -4.13
N LEU A 196 -6.19 -22.62 -4.06
CA LEU A 196 -6.38 -24.08 -4.19
C LEU A 196 -6.59 -24.77 -2.83
N ALA A 197 -6.46 -24.03 -1.74
CA ALA A 197 -6.85 -24.47 -0.41
C ALA A 197 -8.38 -24.64 -0.29
N PRO A 198 -8.88 -25.59 0.52
CA PRO A 198 -8.11 -26.51 1.37
C PRO A 198 -7.66 -27.80 0.66
N ALA A 199 -8.02 -28.01 -0.62
CA ALA A 199 -7.70 -29.25 -1.33
C ALA A 199 -6.19 -29.45 -1.53
N PHE A 200 -5.46 -28.34 -1.74
CA PHE A 200 -4.02 -28.34 -1.91
C PHE A 200 -3.35 -27.33 -0.98
N ASP A 201 -2.15 -27.68 -0.52
CA ASP A 201 -1.23 -26.76 0.14
C ASP A 201 0.21 -27.04 -0.33
N VAL A 202 1.10 -26.10 -0.08
CA VAL A 202 2.51 -26.23 -0.45
C VAL A 202 3.41 -25.92 0.73
N GLU A 203 4.41 -26.79 0.92
CA GLU A 203 5.53 -26.56 1.83
C GLU A 203 6.82 -26.41 1.01
N ILE A 204 7.47 -25.25 1.12
CA ILE A 204 8.77 -25.00 0.49
C ILE A 204 9.84 -25.66 1.34
N LEU A 205 10.67 -26.51 0.73
CA LEU A 205 11.66 -27.31 1.45
C LEU A 205 13.01 -26.60 1.61
N ASP A 206 13.47 -25.92 0.55
CA ASP A 206 14.82 -25.39 0.49
C ASP A 206 14.95 -24.20 -0.50
N GLN A 207 16.17 -23.64 -0.56
CA GLN A 207 16.53 -22.54 -1.44
C GLN A 207 16.68 -22.94 -2.91
N SER A 208 16.58 -24.22 -3.26
CA SER A 208 16.67 -24.69 -4.65
C SER A 208 15.35 -24.59 -5.40
N GLY A 209 14.27 -24.22 -4.70
CA GLY A 209 12.92 -24.14 -5.25
C GLY A 209 12.16 -25.46 -5.17
N ASN A 210 12.69 -26.47 -4.46
CA ASN A 210 11.96 -27.70 -4.21
C ASN A 210 10.82 -27.46 -3.22
N PHE A 211 9.69 -28.10 -3.48
CA PHE A 211 8.52 -28.00 -2.63
C PHE A 211 7.74 -29.31 -2.58
N VAL A 212 6.98 -29.50 -1.51
CA VAL A 212 6.02 -30.59 -1.36
C VAL A 212 4.63 -30.05 -1.62
N LEU A 213 3.96 -30.59 -2.63
CA LEU A 213 2.53 -30.41 -2.84
C LEU A 213 1.78 -31.39 -1.93
N LYS A 214 1.02 -30.85 -0.97
CA LYS A 214 0.14 -31.63 -0.12
C LYS A 214 -1.24 -31.66 -0.76
N GLN A 215 -1.77 -32.86 -0.95
CA GLN A 215 -3.16 -33.06 -1.38
C GLN A 215 -3.96 -33.59 -0.20
N TYR A 216 -5.01 -32.86 0.17
CA TYR A 216 -5.92 -33.28 1.23
C TYR A 216 -7.19 -33.84 0.59
N LEU A 217 -7.34 -35.16 0.66
CA LEU A 217 -8.54 -35.85 0.21
C LEU A 217 -9.61 -35.78 1.31
N GLN A 218 -10.85 -35.50 0.95
CA GLN A 218 -11.99 -35.77 1.83
C GLN A 218 -12.25 -37.29 1.86
N SER A 219 -12.81 -37.77 2.98
CA SER A 219 -13.04 -39.19 3.27
C SER A 219 -13.86 -39.96 2.22
N ASP A 220 -14.53 -39.27 1.29
CA ASP A 220 -15.47 -39.87 0.33
C ASP A 220 -15.03 -39.80 -1.15
N ASN A 221 -13.76 -39.50 -1.46
CA ASN A 221 -13.26 -39.36 -2.84
C ASN A 221 -14.02 -38.36 -3.75
N THR A 222 -14.94 -37.57 -3.20
CA THR A 222 -15.58 -36.45 -3.90
C THR A 222 -14.63 -35.25 -3.93
N PRO A 223 -14.47 -34.56 -5.08
CA PRO A 223 -13.67 -33.34 -5.14
C PRO A 223 -14.25 -32.32 -4.16
N VAL A 224 -13.37 -31.69 -3.36
CA VAL A 224 -13.73 -30.56 -2.50
C VAL A 224 -14.42 -29.54 -3.40
N ASN A 225 -15.71 -29.29 -3.20
CA ASN A 225 -16.33 -28.10 -3.76
C ASN A 225 -15.53 -26.92 -3.24
N LEU A 226 -14.78 -26.26 -4.14
CA LEU A 226 -14.07 -25.04 -3.83
C LEU A 226 -15.06 -24.13 -3.10
N PRO A 227 -14.77 -23.68 -1.86
CA PRO A 227 -15.68 -22.79 -1.17
C PRO A 227 -15.92 -21.59 -2.08
N GLU A 228 -17.18 -21.25 -2.30
CA GLU A 228 -17.56 -20.00 -2.95
C GLU A 228 -16.76 -18.89 -2.26
N TYR A 229 -15.86 -18.23 -3.00
CA TYR A 229 -15.03 -17.16 -2.45
C TYR A 229 -15.96 -16.04 -2.00
N LYS A 230 -16.25 -15.99 -0.69
CA LYS A 230 -16.78 -14.80 -0.06
C LYS A 230 -15.58 -13.87 0.12
N PRO A 231 -15.53 -12.71 -0.56
CA PRO A 231 -14.49 -11.74 -0.28
C PRO A 231 -14.50 -11.45 1.23
N PRO A 232 -13.35 -11.47 1.91
CA PRO A 232 -13.31 -11.04 3.30
C PRO A 232 -13.92 -9.65 3.37
N SER A 233 -14.89 -9.47 4.26
CA SER A 233 -15.34 -8.14 4.67
C SER A 233 -14.09 -7.33 4.98
N VAL A 234 -13.97 -6.18 4.32
CA VAL A 234 -12.80 -5.30 4.40
C VAL A 234 -12.61 -4.89 5.85
N THR A 235 -11.79 -5.64 6.58
CA THR A 235 -11.22 -5.18 7.85
C THR A 235 -9.97 -4.43 7.46
N THR A 236 -10.08 -3.10 7.34
CA THR A 236 -8.91 -2.23 7.36
C THR A 236 -8.18 -2.52 8.67
N PHE A 237 -7.08 -3.27 8.61
CA PHE A 237 -6.13 -3.34 9.71
C PHE A 237 -5.48 -1.97 9.79
N GLY A 238 -6.00 -1.13 10.68
CA GLY A 238 -5.27 0.02 11.17
C GLY A 238 -4.01 -0.50 11.85
N TRP A 239 -2.86 -0.02 11.39
CA TRP A 239 -1.63 -0.21 12.14
C TRP A 239 -1.82 0.58 13.44
N SER A 240 -1.85 -0.13 14.56
CA SER A 240 -1.76 0.49 15.88
C SER A 240 -0.30 0.89 16.06
N ASP A 241 -0.03 2.19 15.95
CA ASP A 241 1.25 2.78 16.33
C ASP A 241 1.40 2.65 17.86
N GLU A 242 2.04 1.57 18.29
CA GLU A 242 2.87 1.59 19.50
C GLU A 242 4.31 1.53 19.00
N ASP A 243 4.88 2.70 18.74
CA ASP A 243 6.32 3.00 18.83
C ASP A 243 6.49 4.50 18.55
N GLU A 244 6.19 5.33 19.56
CA GLU A 244 6.77 6.67 19.69
C GLU A 244 8.28 6.50 19.86
N SER A 245 9.05 6.67 18.78
CA SER A 245 10.42 7.12 18.90
C SER A 245 10.47 8.61 18.59
N ASP A 246 10.61 9.39 19.65
CA ASP A 246 11.01 10.78 19.63
C ASP A 246 12.27 10.95 18.76
N ASP A 247 12.11 11.53 17.58
CA ASP A 247 13.21 12.19 16.88
C ASP A 247 12.82 13.67 16.75
N GLU A 248 13.25 14.45 17.75
CA GLU A 248 13.43 15.90 17.67
C GLU A 248 14.26 16.24 16.42
N PHE A 249 13.77 17.14 15.58
CA PHE A 249 14.50 18.32 15.08
C PHE A 249 13.54 19.34 14.46
#